data_AF-A0A950KPI2-F1
#
_entry.id   AF-A0A950KPI2-F1
#
_cell.length_a   1.000
_cell.length_b   1.000
_cell.length_c   1.000
_cell.angle_alpha   90.00
_cell.angle_beta   90.00
_cell.angle_gamma   90.00
#
_symmetry.space_group_name_H-M   'P 1'
#
loop_
_entity.id
_entity.type
_entity.pdbx_description
1 polymer ?
#
loop_
_entity_poly.entity_id
_entity_poly.type
_entity_poly.pdbx_seq_one_letter_code
_entity_poly.pdbx_strand_id
1 'polypeptide(L)' 'MATRSMDGFGRYADPALVIMTSLAEGPKHGYAIIKDVQAMGGPKLGPGTLYGALERLEQRGLVEALPVEDRRR' A
#
# COMPACT_ATOMS: atom_id res chain seq x y z
N MET A 1 5.48 19.03 -26.62
CA MET A 1 6.15 18.61 -25.37
C MET A 1 5.37 17.42 -24.83
N ALA A 2 5.76 16.19 -25.20
CA ALA A 2 5.02 14.99 -24.79
C ALA A 2 5.43 14.61 -23.36
N THR A 3 4.45 14.62 -22.45
CA THR A 3 4.58 14.18 -21.07
C THR A 3 5.08 12.73 -21.08
N ARG A 4 6.32 12.52 -20.62
CA ARG A 4 6.91 11.19 -20.50
C ARG A 4 6.15 10.43 -19.42
N SER A 5 5.30 9.49 -19.86
CA SER A 5 4.57 8.57 -18.99
C SER A 5 5.47 7.96 -17.93
N MET A 6 5.15 8.20 -16.65
CA MET A 6 5.80 7.57 -15.50
C MET A 6 5.36 6.11 -15.28
N ASP A 7 4.59 5.54 -16.21
CA ASP A 7 4.03 4.18 -16.17
C ASP A 7 5.08 3.05 -16.06
N GLY A 8 6.36 3.38 -16.22
CA GLY A 8 7.46 2.44 -16.12
C GLY A 8 7.91 2.12 -14.71
N PHE A 9 7.74 3.01 -13.73
CA PHE A 9 8.33 2.86 -12.39
C PHE A 9 7.56 1.85 -11.51
N GLY A 10 6.26 1.67 -11.72
CA GLY A 10 5.41 0.85 -10.84
C GLY A 10 5.62 -0.63 -10.86
N ARG A 11 6.19 -1.13 -11.95
CA ARG A 11 6.65 -2.52 -12.08
C ARG A 11 7.97 -2.79 -11.35
N TYR A 12 8.71 -1.75 -10.97
CA TYR A 12 9.99 -1.86 -10.24
C TYR A 12 9.87 -1.53 -8.75
N ALA A 13 8.79 -0.88 -8.33
CA ALA A 13 8.57 -0.57 -6.93
C ALA A 13 8.13 -1.85 -6.19
N ASP A 14 8.93 -2.27 -5.22
CA ASP A 14 8.60 -3.39 -4.35
C ASP A 14 7.30 -3.09 -3.57
N PRO A 15 6.27 -3.97 -3.62
CA PRO A 15 5.00 -3.75 -2.95
C PRO A 15 5.15 -3.43 -1.46
N ALA A 16 6.09 -4.07 -0.77
CA ALA A 16 6.30 -3.84 0.65
C ALA A 16 6.82 -2.42 0.91
N LEU A 17 7.78 -1.94 0.12
CA LEU A 17 8.27 -0.57 0.24
C LEU A 17 7.15 0.46 0.08
N VAL A 18 6.36 0.38 -0.99
CA VAL A 18 5.31 1.38 -1.25
C VAL A 18 4.13 1.30 -0.28
N ILE A 19 3.83 0.10 0.25
CA ILE A 19 2.84 -0.05 1.33
C ILE A 19 3.35 0.63 2.61
N MET A 20 4.61 0.40 2.99
CA MET A 20 5.20 1.05 4.17
C MET A 20 5.30 2.57 3.99
N THR A 21 5.64 3.05 2.79
CA THR A 21 5.62 4.50 2.48
C THR A 21 4.23 5.09 2.65
N SER A 22 3.18 4.40 2.18
CA SER A 22 1.79 4.83 2.42
C SER A 22 1.48 4.92 3.92
N LEU A 23 1.92 3.94 4.71
CA LEU A 23 1.69 3.89 6.16
C LEU A 23 2.57 4.85 6.98
N ALA A 24 3.62 5.43 6.39
CA ALA A 24 4.53 6.34 7.10
C ALA A 24 3.83 7.62 7.62
N GLU A 25 2.72 8.02 7.01
CA GLU A 25 1.90 9.16 7.45
C GLU A 25 0.89 8.80 8.56
N GLY A 26 0.73 7.51 8.88
CA GLY A 26 -0.19 7.02 9.89
C GLY A 26 -1.01 5.80 9.45
N PRO A 27 -1.87 5.29 10.34
CA PRO A 27 -2.70 4.11 10.07
C PRO A 27 -3.71 4.39 8.96
N LYS A 28 -3.81 3.45 8.01
CA LYS A 28 -4.67 3.57 6.84
C LYS A 28 -5.48 2.30 6.61
N HIS A 29 -6.71 2.45 6.14
CA HIS A 29 -7.48 1.32 5.63
C HIS A 29 -6.88 0.82 4.31
N GLY A 30 -7.09 -0.47 4.00
CA GLY A 30 -6.51 -1.08 2.80
C GLY A 30 -6.85 -0.36 1.48
N TYR A 31 -8.04 0.23 1.37
CA TYR A 31 -8.41 1.02 0.19
C TYR A 31 -7.63 2.33 0.05
N ALA A 32 -7.29 2.99 1.16
CA ALA A 32 -6.44 4.18 1.14
C ALA A 32 -5.00 3.81 0.73
N ILE A 33 -4.47 2.68 1.22
CA ILE A 33 -3.15 2.17 0.80
C ILE A 33 -3.12 1.89 -0.71
N ILE A 34 -4.16 1.26 -1.28
CA ILE A 34 -4.26 1.01 -2.72
C ILE A 34 -4.19 2.31 -3.53
N LYS A 35 -4.89 3.36 -3.07
CA LYS A 35 -4.87 4.68 -3.72
C LYS A 35 -3.50 5.31 -3.68
N ASP A 36 -2.84 5.28 -2.53
CA ASP A 36 -1.51 5.85 -2.37
C ASP A 36 -0.49 5.13 -3.26
N VAL A 37 -0.53 3.79 -3.29
CA VAL A 37 0.34 2.99 -4.15
C VAL A 37 0.12 3.32 -5.63
N GLN A 38 -1.13 3.52 -6.07
CA GLN A 38 -1.43 3.96 -7.44
C GLN A 38 -0.92 5.38 -7.71
N ALA A 39 -1.07 6.30 -6.76
CA ALA A 39 -0.61 7.68 -6.88
C ALA A 39 0.93 7.79 -6.95
N MET A 40 1.65 6.93 -6.24
CA MET A 40 3.11 6.79 -6.34
C MET A 40 3.55 6.09 -7.63
N GLY A 41 2.60 5.68 -8.48
CA GLY A 41 2.86 4.90 -9.67
C GLY A 41 3.50 3.56 -9.35
N GLY A 42 3.10 2.91 -8.25
CA GLY A 42 3.52 1.57 -7.82
C GLY A 42 2.75 0.43 -8.51
N PRO A 43 2.92 -0.83 -8.07
CA PRO A 43 2.25 -1.98 -8.67
C PRO A 43 0.75 -1.94 -8.40
N LYS A 44 -0.05 -2.49 -9.32
CA LYS A 44 -1.50 -2.62 -9.12
C LYS A 44 -1.76 -3.69 -8.06
N LEU A 45 -2.21 -3.26 -6.88
CA LEU A 45 -2.56 -4.16 -5.78
C LEU A 45 -4.05 -4.49 -5.82
N GLY A 46 -4.38 -5.77 -6.03
CA GLY A 46 -5.69 -6.32 -5.71
C GLY A 46 -5.83 -6.56 -4.20
N PRO A 47 -7.06 -6.76 -3.67
CA PRO A 47 -7.27 -7.02 -2.24
C PRO A 47 -6.39 -8.17 -1.71
N GLY A 48 -6.39 -9.32 -2.39
CA GLY A 48 -5.57 -10.47 -1.97
C GLY A 48 -4.06 -10.19 -1.99
N THR A 49 -3.58 -9.41 -2.96
CA THR A 49 -2.16 -9.01 -3.05
C THR A 49 -1.77 -8.07 -1.92
N LEU A 50 -2.64 -7.09 -1.63
CA LEU A 50 -2.44 -6.16 -0.51
C LEU A 50 -2.41 -6.91 0.81
N TYR A 51 -3.45 -7.70 1.12
CA TYR A 51 -3.54 -8.38 2.41
C TYR A 51 -2.44 -9.42 2.59
N GLY A 52 -2.06 -10.16 1.54
CA GLY A 52 -0.91 -11.05 1.61
C GLY A 52 0.42 -10.31 1.81
N ALA A 53 0.57 -9.09 1.27
CA ALA A 53 1.74 -8.27 1.53
C ALA A 53 1.75 -7.72 2.97
N LEU A 54 0.62 -7.26 3.48
CA LEU A 54 0.46 -6.81 4.86
C LEU A 54 0.75 -7.94 5.87
N GLU A 55 0.22 -9.14 5.63
CA GLU A 55 0.51 -10.32 6.46
C GLU A 55 2.01 -10.62 6.51
N ARG A 56 2.71 -10.60 5.37
CA ARG A 56 4.17 -10.79 5.33
C ARG A 56 4.95 -9.69 6.05
N LEU A 57 4.46 -8.45 6.00
CA LEU A 57 5.06 -7.33 6.73
C LEU A 57 4.85 -7.47 8.24
N GLU A 58 3.66 -7.89 8.66
CA GLU A 58 3.30 -8.14 10.06
C GLU A 58 4.10 -9.31 10.65
N GLN A 59 4.22 -10.43 9.93
CA GLN A 59 5.08 -11.56 10.32
C GLN A 59 6.55 -11.17 10.51
N ARG A 60 6.99 -10.08 9.86
CA ARG A 60 8.36 -9.51 10.00
C ARG A 60 8.45 -8.43 11.06
N GLY A 61 7.35 -8.07 11.72
CA GLY A 61 7.29 -7.00 12.73
C GLY A 61 7.46 -5.60 12.14
N LEU A 62 7.19 -5.40 10.85
CA LEU A 62 7.36 -4.10 10.18
C LEU A 62 6.09 -3.24 10.22
N VAL A 63 4.93 -3.87 10.38
CA VAL A 63 3.63 -3.23 10.55
C VAL A 63 2.83 -4.01 11.60
N GLU A 64 1.81 -3.38 12.16
CA GLU A 64 0.85 -4.02 13.05
C GLU A 64 -0.58 -3.70 12.63
N ALA A 65 -1.48 -4.67 12.74
CA ALA A 65 -2.90 -4.43 12.56
C ALA A 65 -3.45 -3.71 13.80
N LEU A 66 -4.10 -2.57 13.59
CA LEU A 66 -4.87 -1.94 14.66
C LEU A 66 -6.19 -2.69 14.87
N PRO A 67 -6.71 -2.73 16.11
CA PRO A 67 -8.05 -3.21 16.39
C PRO A 67 -9.03 -2.47 15.47
N VAL A 68 -9.97 -3.21 14.87
CA VAL A 68 -11.06 -2.58 14.13
C VAL A 68 -11.92 -1.87 15.16
N GLU A 69 -11.78 -0.55 15.26
CA GLU A 69 -12.75 0.26 15.98
C GLU A 69 -14.08 0.08 15.28
N ASP A 70 -15.00 -0.58 15.99
CA ASP A 70 -16.33 -0.91 15.52
C ASP A 70 -16.97 0.38 14.99
N ARG A 71 -17.20 0.42 13.67
CA ARG A 71 -17.77 1.60 13.00
C ARG A 71 -19.26 1.67 13.29
N ARG A 72 -19.61 1.81 14.56
CA ARG A 72 -20.96 2.05 15.05
C ARG A 72 -21.00 3.39 15.78
N ARG A 73 -21.03 4.46 14.99
CA ARG A 73 -21.84 5.66 15.27
C ARG A 73 -22.40 6.17 13.96
#